data_AF-A0A425WJK5-F1
#
_entry.id   AF-A0A425WJK5-F1
#
_cell.length_a   1.000
_cell.length_b   1.000
_cell.length_c   1.000
_cell.angle_alpha   90.00
_cell.angle_beta   90.00
_cell.angle_gamma   90.00
#
_symmetry.space_group_name_H-M   'P 1'
#
loop_
_entity.id
_entity.type
_entity.pdbx_description
1 polymer ?
#
loop_
_entity_poly.entity_id
_entity_poly.type
_entity_poly.pdbx_seq_one_letter_code
_entity_poly.pdbx_strand_id
1 'polypeptide(L)' 'MADRYDDLAKTIIQNVGGKDNIISAAHCVTRLRFKLKDESKANTDVLKDTKGVLTIMQAGGQYQV' A
#
# COMPACT_ATOMS: atom_id res chain seq x y z
N MET A 1 4.44 -5.29 -21.17
CA MET A 1 5.29 -4.46 -20.29
C MET A 1 4.49 -3.75 -19.19
N ALA A 2 3.16 -3.87 -19.14
CA ALA A 2 2.33 -3.38 -18.03
C ALA A 2 2.28 -4.38 -16.85
N ASP A 3 2.44 -5.67 -17.12
CA ASP A 3 2.12 -6.74 -16.17
C ASP A 3 3.02 -6.81 -14.92
N ARG A 4 4.20 -6.18 -14.90
CA ARG A 4 5.14 -6.30 -13.77
C ARG A 4 4.70 -5.56 -12.51
N TYR A 5 3.81 -4.57 -12.61
CA TYR A 5 3.39 -3.76 -11.48
C TYR A 5 1.92 -3.95 -11.12
N ASP A 6 1.10 -4.49 -12.03
CA ASP A 6 -0.30 -4.84 -11.75
C ASP A 6 -0.41 -5.87 -10.62
N ASP A 7 0.42 -6.91 -10.64
CA ASP A 7 0.41 -7.94 -9.59
C ASP A 7 0.92 -7.40 -8.25
N LEU A 8 1.92 -6.50 -8.29
CA LEU A 8 2.40 -5.81 -7.10
C LEU A 8 1.32 -4.90 -6.52
N ALA A 9 0.65 -4.11 -7.36
CA ALA A 9 -0.43 -3.21 -6.94
C ALA A 9 -1.61 -4.00 -6.34
N LYS A 10 -2.00 -5.12 -6.95
CA LYS A 10 -3.03 -6.03 -6.40
C LYS A 10 -2.60 -6.58 -5.04
N THR A 11 -1.35 -7.05 -4.93
CA THR A 11 -0.79 -7.55 -3.67
C THR A 11 -0.82 -6.47 -2.59
N ILE A 12 -0.46 -5.23 -2.94
CA ILE A 12 -0.50 -4.10 -2.01
C ILE A 12 -1.95 -3.84 -1.56
N ILE A 13 -2.88 -3.71 -2.50
CA ILE A 13 -4.30 -3.44 -2.21
C ILE A 13 -4.91 -4.52 -1.30
N GLN A 14 -4.59 -5.80 -1.54
CA GLN A 14 -5.06 -6.89 -0.69
C GLN A 14 -4.49 -6.80 0.72
N ASN A 15 -3.20 -6.52 0.85
CA ASN A 15 -2.52 -6.48 2.14
C ASN A 15 -2.79 -5.20 2.94
N VAL A 16 -3.25 -4.10 2.34
CA VAL A 16 -3.73 -2.92 3.10
C VAL A 16 -5.16 -3.09 3.63
N GLY A 17 -5.74 -4.30 3.58
CA GLY A 17 -7.10 -4.60 4.03
C GLY A 17 -8.15 -4.57 2.92
N GLY A 18 -7.73 -4.56 1.65
CA GLY A 18 -8.61 -4.59 0.49
C GLY A 18 -9.10 -3.20 0.06
N LYS A 19 -9.77 -3.16 -1.10
CA LYS A 19 -10.33 -1.92 -1.69
C LYS A 19 -11.31 -1.22 -0.73
N ASP A 20 -12.08 -1.99 0.02
CA ASP A 20 -13.06 -1.45 0.98
C ASP A 20 -12.42 -0.72 2.16
N ASN A 21 -11.16 -1.03 2.49
CA ASN A 21 -10.40 -0.34 3.53
C ASN A 21 -9.70 0.94 3.03
N ILE A 22 -9.65 1.17 1.71
CA ILE A 22 -9.00 2.35 1.12
C ILE A 22 -10.03 3.47 0.98
N ILE A 23 -9.79 4.61 1.64
CA ILE A 23 -10.56 5.84 1.47
C ILE A 23 -10.11 6.56 0.19
N SER A 24 -8.80 6.69 0.01
CA SER A 24 -8.21 7.33 -1.16
C SER A 24 -6.78 6.88 -1.34
N ALA A 25 -6.29 6.86 -2.58
CA ALA A 25 -4.89 6.64 -2.90
C ALA A 25 -4.33 7.84 -3.66
N ALA A 26 -3.11 8.24 -3.32
CA ALA A 26 -2.34 9.25 -4.01
C ALA A 26 -0.94 8.67 -4.31
N HIS A 27 -0.24 9.24 -5.28
CA HIS A 27 1.12 8.83 -5.59
C HIS A 27 1.99 10.06 -5.84
N CYS A 28 3.26 9.95 -5.52
CA CYS A 28 4.30 10.85 -6.00
C CYS A 28 5.27 10.06 -6.89
N VAL A 29 6.38 10.69 -7.28
CA VAL A 29 7.38 10.07 -8.15
C VAL A 29 7.98 8.79 -7.55
N THR A 30 8.02 8.69 -6.22
CA THR A 30 8.75 7.61 -5.53
C THR A 30 7.93 6.82 -4.50
N ARG A 31 6.69 7.23 -4.19
CA ARG A 31 5.86 6.60 -3.14
C ARG A 31 4.39 6.58 -3.47
N LEU A 32 3.72 5.52 -3.03
CA LEU A 32 2.27 5.42 -2.97
C LEU A 32 1.79 5.80 -1.57
N ARG A 33 0.72 6.60 -1.49
CA ARG A 33 0.13 7.09 -0.24
C ARG A 33 -1.32 6.65 -0.19
N PHE A 34 -1.64 5.78 0.75
CA PHE A 34 -3.00 5.31 1.00
C PHE A 34 -3.56 6.00 2.22
N LYS A 35 -4.80 6.45 2.13
CA LYS A 35 -5.61 6.82 3.27
C LYS A 35 -6.51 5.63 3.57
N LEU A 36 -6.28 4.97 4.70
CA LEU A 36 -7.03 3.79 5.10
C LEU A 36 -8.15 4.18 6.08
N LYS A 37 -9.23 3.39 6.10
CA LYS A 37 -10.27 3.50 7.14
C LYS A 37 -9.78 2.96 8.46
N ASP A 38 -9.04 1.86 8.40
CA ASP A 38 -8.48 1.16 9.55
C ASP A 38 -7.07 0.66 9.22
N GLU A 39 -6.06 1.27 9.86
CA GLU A 39 -4.65 0.91 9.67
C GLU A 39 -4.29 -0.43 10.31
N SER A 40 -5.07 -0.91 11.30
CA SER A 40 -4.85 -2.21 11.95
C SER A 40 -5.16 -3.40 11.03
N LYS A 41 -5.91 -3.17 9.96
CA LYS A 41 -6.17 -4.19 8.92
C LYS A 41 -5.07 -4.30 7.87
N ALA A 42 -4.06 -3.42 7.91
CA ALA A 42 -2.95 -3.46 6.99
C ALA A 42 -1.84 -4.41 7.48
N ASN A 43 -1.52 -5.42 6.68
CA ASN A 43 -0.45 -6.39 6.89
C ASN A 43 0.92 -5.77 6.57
N THR A 44 1.37 -4.88 7.46
CA THR A 44 2.60 -4.10 7.28
C THR A 44 3.85 -4.98 7.14
N ASP A 45 3.93 -6.09 7.87
CA ASP A 45 5.07 -7.00 7.79
C ASP A 45 5.16 -7.72 6.44
N VAL A 46 4.01 -8.16 5.90
CA VAL A 46 3.94 -8.78 4.56
C VAL A 46 4.31 -7.78 3.48
N LEU A 47 3.82 -6.54 3.58
CA LEU A 47 4.12 -5.49 2.63
C LEU A 47 5.61 -5.09 2.66
N LYS A 48 6.26 -5.09 3.84
CA LYS A 48 7.70 -4.84 3.97
C LYS A 48 8.56 -5.93 3.32
N ASP A 49 8.10 -7.18 3.37
CA ASP A 49 8.78 -8.32 2.75
C ASP A 49 8.45 -8.47 1.25
N THR A 50 7.47 -7.72 0.75
CA THR A 50 7.04 -7.78 -0.64
C THR A 50 8.11 -7.17 -1.56
N LYS A 51 8.58 -7.99 -2.51
CA LYS A 51 9.59 -7.59 -3.50
C LYS A 51 9.11 -6.39 -4.33
N GLY A 52 9.74 -5.23 -4.13
CA GLY A 52 9.39 -3.97 -4.79
C GLY A 52 8.92 -2.87 -3.84
N VAL A 53 8.64 -3.21 -2.58
CA VAL A 53 8.40 -2.26 -1.49
C VAL A 53 9.72 -2.05 -0.74
N LEU A 54 10.14 -0.80 -0.61
CA LEU A 54 11.39 -0.47 0.09
C LEU A 54 11.15 -0.23 1.58
N THR A 55 10.18 0.61 1.90
CA THR A 55 9.90 1.05 3.27
C THR A 55 8.46 1.47 3.41
N ILE A 56 7.84 1.08 4.52
CA ILE A 56 6.49 1.52 4.86
C ILE A 56 6.56 2.52 6.00
N MET A 57 5.84 3.63 5.85
CA MET A 57 5.72 4.66 6.89
C MET A 57 4.25 5.00 7.13
N GLN A 58 3.89 5.15 8.40
CA GLN A 58 2.59 5.64 8.82
C GLN A 58 2.80 7.03 9.44
N ALA A 59 2.30 8.07 8.80
CA ALA A 59 2.46 9.44 9.27
C ALA A 59 1.26 10.29 8.87
N GLY A 60 0.72 11.08 9.81
CA GLY A 60 -0.36 12.02 9.54
C GLY A 60 -1.66 11.36 9.02
N GLY A 61 -1.95 10.13 9.46
CA GLY A 61 -3.11 9.35 9.00
C GLY A 61 -2.98 8.85 7.55
N GLN A 62 -1.76 8.78 7.03
CA GLN A 62 -1.45 8.22 5.71
C GLN A 62 -0.49 7.04 5.84
N TYR A 63 -0.83 5.97 5.13
CA TYR A 63 -0.05 4.77 4.98
C TYR A 63 0.77 4.85 3.68
N GLN A 64 2.09 4.95 3.80
CA GLN A 64 2.99 5.17 2.67
C GLN A 64 3.79 3.91 2.35
N VAL A 65 3.82 3.54 1.07
CA VAL A 65 4.52 2.38 0.49
C VAL A 65 5.54 2.86 -0.53
#